data_AF-A0A532U7Z7-F1
#
_entry.id   AF-A0A532U7Z7-F1
#
_cell.length_a   1.000
_cell.length_b   1.000
_cell.length_c   1.000
_cell.angle_alpha   90.00
_cell.angle_beta   90.00
_cell.angle_gamma   90.00
#
_symmetry.space_group_name_H-M   'P 1'
#
loop_
_entity.id
_entity.type
_entity.pdbx_description
1 polymer ?
#
loop_
_entity_poly.entity_id
_entity_poly.type
_entity_poly.pdbx_seq_one_letter_code
_entity_poly.pdbx_strand_id
1 'polypeptide(L)'
;MDASGTLCPRCGTESKGRDLFCGSCGARLATAPPPPTGPEPLPEPAYEAPHRPGNLPLLVIMGVAFVLLLLVVIEGVIILLPQGVSQEVGATLFVLDGKIFVQSEGEGDWVEVAEQYVIQAGDGIRVAGASQALLTFLEGTATELRPFTEVSVAELELLEGQPVVISLDLQLGEMWNRIGSLPPDSWHEVSTTAARIVSHASEYGVAVNNPGTTWLTGHEGETDVTGAGQTVILGPGDMLVVEPGSAPVPYEEVAMAPSPPAQWSIDSLNYTLEGVDLPTFLNEPLPTSTPTATREATRTPTATSTATPTATATRINCPTLTINAPSTAHPRGVFGMEWDAIGAPIPPGWGFALEFSQDPSPQAAWQRAQADRIYQEGGHWKADLHGPGPGHWYWRVCLVSEPTGPSRCCGEPHLIMHERDEEPEPRDEPEEPGPSPYVY
;
A
#
# COMPACT_ATOMS: atom_id res chain seq x y z
N MET A 1 45.61 56.84 -4.02
CA MET A 1 44.13 56.96 -3.94
C MET A 1 43.62 55.55 -4.11
N ASP A 2 43.47 54.84 -2.99
CA ASP A 2 43.10 53.44 -2.99
C ASP A 2 41.59 53.38 -3.26
N ALA A 3 41.23 52.78 -4.40
CA ALA A 3 39.85 52.61 -4.80
C ALA A 3 39.18 51.65 -3.81
N SER A 4 38.32 52.18 -2.95
CA SER A 4 37.54 51.41 -1.99
C SER A 4 36.73 50.34 -2.74
N GLY A 5 37.01 49.06 -2.48
CA GLY A 5 36.29 47.94 -3.08
C GLY A 5 34.82 47.95 -2.67
N THR A 6 33.95 47.47 -3.56
CA THR A 6 32.52 47.33 -3.25
C THR A 6 32.28 45.91 -2.74
N LEU A 7 31.69 45.79 -1.55
CA LEU A 7 31.34 44.49 -0.97
C LEU A 7 30.06 43.95 -1.61
N CYS A 8 30.07 42.66 -1.95
CA CYS A 8 28.88 42.01 -2.49
C CYS A 8 27.77 41.95 -1.42
N PRO A 9 26.56 42.43 -1.70
CA PRO A 9 25.46 42.42 -0.72
C PRO A 9 24.95 41.01 -0.42
N ARG A 10 25.30 40.01 -1.24
CA ARG A 10 24.85 38.63 -1.07
C ARG A 10 25.81 37.76 -0.25
N CYS A 11 27.12 37.91 -0.44
CA CYS A 11 28.12 37.05 0.20
C CYS A 11 29.24 37.80 0.95
N GLY A 12 29.24 39.14 0.92
CA GLY A 12 30.24 39.95 1.64
C GLY A 12 31.64 39.95 1.03
N THR A 13 31.88 39.32 -0.13
CA THR A 13 33.18 39.33 -0.78
C THR A 13 33.47 40.69 -1.41
N GLU A 14 34.68 41.21 -1.23
CA GLU A 14 35.14 42.45 -1.85
C GLU A 14 35.41 42.25 -3.34
N SER A 15 34.77 43.07 -4.19
CA SER A 15 35.00 43.06 -5.63
C SER A 15 35.95 44.18 -6.04
N LYS A 16 36.81 43.91 -7.02
CA LYS A 16 37.63 44.96 -7.65
C LYS A 16 36.64 45.88 -8.39
N GLY A 17 36.70 47.19 -8.11
CA GLY A 17 35.60 48.16 -8.31
C GLY A 17 35.05 48.42 -9.73
N ARG A 18 35.12 47.47 -10.66
CA ARG A 18 34.50 47.51 -11.99
C ARG A 18 33.81 46.21 -12.41
N ASP A 19 33.75 45.19 -11.55
CA ASP A 19 33.08 43.94 -11.89
C ASP A 19 31.56 44.11 -11.89
N LEU A 20 30.90 43.67 -12.97
CA LEU A 20 29.44 43.69 -13.08
C LEU A 20 28.77 42.59 -12.22
N PHE A 21 29.55 41.58 -11.84
CA PHE A 21 29.11 40.41 -11.08
C PHE A 21 30.15 40.04 -10.03
N CYS A 22 29.71 39.53 -8.89
CA CYS A 22 30.60 39.00 -7.86
C CYS A 22 31.25 37.69 -8.32
N GLY A 23 32.58 37.64 -8.37
CA GLY A 23 33.32 36.44 -8.78
C GLY A 23 33.18 35.22 -7.85
N SER A 24 32.64 35.40 -6.63
CA SER A 24 32.44 34.30 -5.68
C SER A 24 31.04 33.67 -5.75
N CYS A 25 29.97 34.46 -5.89
CA CYS A 25 28.59 33.95 -5.85
C CYS A 25 27.74 34.27 -7.10
N GLY A 26 28.29 35.00 -8.08
CA GLY A 26 27.60 35.36 -9.32
C GLY A 26 26.54 36.47 -9.22
N ALA A 27 26.31 37.05 -8.03
CA ALA A 27 25.33 38.12 -7.87
C ALA A 27 25.73 39.41 -8.62
N ARG A 28 24.76 40.09 -9.24
CA ARG A 28 24.98 41.40 -9.87
C ARG A 28 25.31 42.46 -8.81
N LEU A 29 26.39 43.20 -9.02
CA LEU A 29 26.74 44.35 -8.20
C LEU A 29 26.00 45.57 -8.77
N ALA A 30 25.28 46.30 -7.92
CA ALA A 30 24.41 47.40 -8.36
C ALA A 30 25.21 48.45 -9.13
N THR A 31 24.95 48.59 -10.43
CA THR A 31 25.49 49.67 -11.24
C THR A 31 24.90 50.99 -10.77
N ALA A 32 25.77 52.01 -10.64
CA ALA A 32 25.37 53.38 -10.34
C ALA A 32 24.23 53.83 -11.28
N PRO A 33 23.22 54.55 -10.77
CA PRO A 33 22.14 55.08 -11.59
C PRO A 33 22.72 55.91 -12.75
N PRO A 34 22.14 55.83 -13.96
CA PRO A 34 22.62 56.60 -15.09
C PRO A 34 22.60 58.10 -14.75
N PRO A 35 23.63 58.87 -15.17
CA PRO A 35 23.70 60.29 -14.87
C PRO A 35 22.47 61.02 -15.42
N PRO A 36 21.98 62.07 -14.73
CA PRO A 36 20.82 62.83 -15.17
C PRO A 36 21.11 63.44 -16.54
N THR A 37 20.31 63.07 -17.53
CA THR A 37 20.28 63.70 -18.85
C THR A 37 19.98 65.18 -18.67
N GLY A 38 20.92 66.03 -19.09
CA GLY A 38 20.78 67.48 -19.09
C GLY A 38 19.63 67.97 -19.99
N PRO A 39 19.24 69.24 -19.88
CA PRO A 39 18.10 69.79 -20.59
C PRO A 39 18.29 69.67 -22.10
N GLU A 40 17.29 69.05 -22.71
CA GLU A 40 17.13 68.84 -24.15
C GLU A 40 17.22 70.19 -24.89
N PRO A 41 18.15 70.35 -25.84
CA PRO A 41 18.25 71.58 -26.63
C PRO A 41 17.03 71.71 -27.54
N LEU A 42 16.43 72.90 -27.51
CA LEU A 42 15.30 73.29 -28.35
C LEU A 42 15.61 73.02 -29.84
N PRO A 43 14.68 72.38 -30.58
CA PRO A 43 14.91 72.05 -31.99
C PRO A 43 14.94 73.31 -32.86
N GLU A 44 16.00 73.43 -33.66
CA GLU A 44 16.05 74.35 -34.80
C GLU A 44 15.01 73.94 -35.86
N PRO A 45 14.33 74.90 -36.53
CA PRO A 45 13.43 74.59 -37.64
C PRO A 45 14.24 74.10 -38.84
N ALA A 46 14.37 72.77 -38.95
CA ALA A 46 14.96 72.12 -40.11
C ALA A 46 14.01 72.25 -41.31
N TYR A 47 14.48 72.93 -42.34
CA TYR A 47 13.87 72.98 -43.66
C TYR A 47 13.86 71.56 -44.27
N GLU A 48 12.67 70.97 -44.37
CA GLU A 48 12.46 69.66 -44.99
C GLU A 48 12.73 69.71 -46.49
N ALA A 49 13.78 69.02 -46.91
CA ALA A 49 13.96 68.64 -48.30
C ALA A 49 12.94 67.53 -48.65
N PRO A 50 12.34 67.54 -49.86
CA PRO A 50 11.32 66.57 -50.24
C PRO A 50 11.90 65.15 -50.26
N HIS A 51 11.42 64.31 -49.35
CA HIS A 51 11.72 62.89 -49.29
C HIS A 51 11.19 62.19 -50.54
N ARG A 52 12.10 61.60 -51.34
CA ARG A 52 11.75 60.56 -52.31
C ARG A 52 11.19 59.35 -51.52
N PRO A 53 9.99 58.85 -51.84
CA PRO A 53 9.49 57.61 -51.26
C PRO A 53 10.40 56.46 -51.72
N GLY A 54 11.30 56.03 -50.84
CA GLY A 54 12.10 54.83 -51.00
C GLY A 54 11.25 53.62 -50.61
N ASN A 55 11.15 52.64 -51.50
CA ASN A 55 10.31 51.44 -51.41
C ASN A 55 10.84 50.43 -50.37
N LEU A 56 11.09 50.87 -49.14
CA LEU A 56 11.71 50.08 -48.08
C LEU A 56 10.79 49.57 -46.94
N PRO A 57 9.48 49.27 -47.13
CA PRO A 57 8.72 48.59 -46.08
C PRO A 57 8.61 47.07 -46.29
N LEU A 58 8.70 46.56 -47.52
CA LEU A 58 8.24 45.18 -47.81
C LEU A 58 9.26 44.09 -47.40
N LEU A 59 10.55 44.32 -47.60
CA LEU A 59 11.60 43.35 -47.26
C LEU A 59 11.74 43.14 -45.74
N VAL A 60 11.55 44.19 -44.94
CA VAL A 60 11.62 44.11 -43.47
C VAL A 60 10.40 43.37 -42.92
N ILE A 61 9.20 43.67 -43.43
CA ILE A 61 7.97 42.99 -43.03
C ILE A 61 8.03 41.49 -43.39
N MET A 62 8.55 41.16 -44.57
CA MET A 62 8.79 39.77 -44.98
C MET A 62 9.79 39.05 -44.07
N GLY A 63 10.86 39.74 -43.65
CA GLY A 63 11.84 39.19 -42.73
C GLY A 63 11.25 38.87 -41.35
N VAL A 64 10.46 39.78 -40.78
CA VAL A 64 9.81 39.57 -39.47
C VAL A 64 8.79 38.44 -39.53
N ALA A 65 7.95 38.39 -40.58
CA ALA A 65 6.97 37.34 -40.76
C ALA A 65 7.63 35.95 -40.89
N PHE A 66 8.76 35.86 -41.58
CA PHE A 66 9.51 34.61 -41.73
C PHE A 66 10.09 34.11 -40.41
N VAL A 67 10.63 35.00 -39.56
CA VAL A 67 11.16 34.63 -38.24
C VAL A 67 10.04 34.13 -37.32
N LEU A 68 8.88 34.79 -37.31
CA LEU A 68 7.72 34.35 -36.52
C LEU A 68 7.20 32.98 -36.99
N LEU A 69 7.13 32.76 -38.31
CA LEU A 69 6.76 31.46 -38.86
C LEU A 69 7.75 30.37 -38.43
N LEU A 70 9.05 30.66 -38.45
CA LEU A 70 10.08 29.72 -37.99
C LEU A 70 9.94 29.35 -36.51
N LEU A 71 9.63 30.32 -35.64
CA LEU A 71 9.42 30.05 -34.22
C LEU A 71 8.20 29.14 -33.98
N VAL A 72 7.08 29.40 -34.67
CA VAL A 72 5.89 28.54 -34.58
C VAL A 72 6.17 27.13 -35.10
N VAL A 73 6.95 26.99 -36.18
CA VAL A 73 7.35 25.68 -36.70
C VAL A 73 8.29 24.97 -35.72
N ILE A 74 9.24 25.68 -35.10
CA ILE A 74 10.16 25.10 -34.12
C ILE A 74 9.40 24.63 -32.87
N GLU A 75 8.47 25.42 -32.33
CA GLU A 75 7.63 25.02 -31.21
C GLU A 75 6.75 23.83 -31.58
N GLY A 76 6.15 23.83 -32.78
CA GLY A 76 5.40 22.69 -33.29
C GLY A 76 6.25 21.42 -33.43
N VAL A 77 7.49 21.55 -33.90
CA VAL A 77 8.44 20.43 -33.99
C VAL A 77 8.84 19.93 -32.60
N ILE A 78 9.05 20.80 -31.62
CA ILE A 78 9.39 20.40 -30.24
C ILE A 78 8.24 19.62 -29.57
N ILE A 79 6.98 19.97 -29.87
CA ILE A 79 5.80 19.22 -29.40
C ILE A 79 5.68 17.86 -30.13
N LEU A 80 6.13 17.77 -31.40
CA LEU A 80 6.12 16.54 -32.19
C LEU A 80 7.34 15.64 -31.94
N LEU A 81 8.41 16.15 -31.35
CA LEU A 81 9.50 15.30 -30.88
C LEU A 81 8.91 14.41 -29.76
N PRO A 82 9.13 13.09 -29.81
CA PRO A 82 8.75 12.23 -28.70
C PRO A 82 9.51 12.72 -27.48
N GLN A 83 8.81 13.45 -26.61
CA GLN A 83 9.22 13.68 -25.24
C GLN A 83 9.54 12.28 -24.73
N GLY A 84 10.81 12.03 -24.39
CA GLY A 84 11.26 10.70 -24.01
C GLY A 84 10.25 10.12 -23.05
N VAL A 85 9.56 9.05 -23.47
CA VAL A 85 8.62 8.37 -22.61
C VAL A 85 9.50 7.82 -21.51
N SER A 86 9.49 8.46 -20.34
CA SER A 86 10.00 7.84 -19.13
C SER A 86 9.21 6.55 -19.02
N GLN A 87 9.83 5.43 -19.39
CA GLN A 87 9.28 4.13 -19.06
C GLN A 87 9.37 4.10 -17.54
N GLU A 88 8.26 4.43 -16.87
CA GLU A 88 8.10 4.11 -15.47
C GLU A 88 8.16 2.59 -15.38
N VAL A 89 9.34 2.10 -15.02
CA VAL A 89 9.55 0.68 -14.74
C VAL A 89 8.77 0.39 -13.47
N GLY A 90 7.59 -0.22 -13.64
CA GLY A 90 6.73 -0.65 -12.55
C GLY A 90 7.15 -2.01 -11.98
N ALA A 91 6.61 -2.34 -10.81
CA ALA A 91 6.68 -3.68 -10.26
C ALA A 91 5.61 -4.56 -10.93
N THR A 92 5.81 -5.86 -10.97
CA THR A 92 4.78 -6.79 -11.47
C THR A 92 4.14 -7.53 -10.31
N LEU A 93 2.83 -7.40 -10.18
CA LEU A 93 2.01 -8.14 -9.23
C LEU A 93 1.48 -9.40 -9.90
N PHE A 94 1.75 -10.56 -9.30
CA PHE A 94 1.22 -11.85 -9.69
C PHE A 94 0.20 -12.33 -8.67
N VAL A 95 -0.99 -12.71 -9.13
CA VAL A 95 -2.00 -13.36 -8.31
C VAL A 95 -1.63 -14.84 -8.20
N LEU A 96 -1.25 -15.28 -7.00
CA LEU A 96 -0.92 -16.69 -6.74
C LEU A 96 -2.19 -17.49 -6.44
N ASP A 97 -3.08 -16.95 -5.63
CA ASP A 97 -4.37 -17.55 -5.31
C ASP A 97 -5.40 -16.48 -4.85
N GLY A 98 -6.67 -16.78 -5.06
CA GLY A 98 -7.79 -15.97 -4.56
C GLY A 98 -7.99 -14.63 -5.28
N LYS A 99 -8.39 -13.60 -4.52
CA LYS A 99 -8.81 -12.30 -5.03
C LYS A 99 -7.89 -11.20 -4.55
N ILE A 100 -7.35 -10.46 -5.51
CA ILE A 100 -6.46 -9.31 -5.26
C ILE A 100 -7.09 -8.08 -5.89
N PHE A 101 -7.03 -6.97 -5.18
CA PHE A 101 -7.57 -5.70 -5.63
C PHE A 101 -6.47 -4.66 -5.70
N VAL A 102 -6.50 -3.82 -6.73
CA VAL A 102 -5.57 -2.71 -6.93
C VAL A 102 -6.36 -1.40 -7.00
N GLN A 103 -5.81 -0.36 -6.39
CA GLN A 103 -6.30 1.01 -6.48
C GLN A 103 -5.18 1.90 -7.04
N SER A 104 -5.45 2.63 -8.12
CA SER A 104 -4.42 3.45 -8.77
C SER A 104 -4.12 4.74 -8.01
N GLU A 105 -2.85 5.03 -7.74
CA GLU A 105 -2.40 6.28 -7.07
C GLU A 105 -3.13 6.62 -5.74
N GLY A 106 -3.65 5.62 -5.03
CA GLY A 106 -4.42 5.82 -3.79
C GLY A 106 -5.76 6.55 -3.99
N GLU A 107 -6.15 6.80 -5.24
CA GLU A 107 -7.40 7.44 -5.63
C GLU A 107 -8.25 6.49 -6.48
N GLY A 108 -9.57 6.60 -6.37
CA GLY A 108 -10.50 5.80 -7.18
C GLY A 108 -10.94 4.49 -6.55
N ASP A 109 -11.54 3.63 -7.38
CA ASP A 109 -12.19 2.39 -6.95
C ASP A 109 -11.19 1.23 -6.90
N TRP A 110 -11.40 0.30 -5.97
CA TRP A 110 -10.66 -0.96 -5.91
C TRP A 110 -11.09 -1.88 -7.06
N VAL A 111 -10.15 -2.23 -7.93
CA VAL A 111 -10.39 -3.10 -9.10
C VAL A 111 -9.76 -4.46 -8.86
N GLU A 112 -10.54 -5.53 -9.04
CA GLU A 112 -10.05 -6.91 -8.94
C GLU A 112 -9.12 -7.23 -10.12
N VAL A 113 -7.95 -7.81 -9.83
CA VAL A 113 -6.96 -8.27 -10.82
C VAL A 113 -6.90 -9.79 -10.83
N ALA A 114 -6.82 -10.41 -12.01
CA ALA A 114 -7.02 -11.85 -12.17
C ALA A 114 -5.74 -12.67 -12.35
N GLU A 115 -4.66 -12.11 -12.90
CA GLU A 115 -3.43 -12.85 -13.20
C GLU A 115 -2.18 -12.02 -12.91
N GLN A 116 -1.85 -11.08 -13.80
CA GLN A 116 -0.75 -10.14 -13.61
C GLN A 116 -1.23 -8.70 -13.73
N TYR A 117 -0.58 -7.81 -13.00
CA TYR A 117 -0.82 -6.37 -13.07
C TYR A 117 0.47 -5.59 -12.88
N VAL A 118 0.66 -4.51 -13.63
CA VAL A 118 1.82 -3.63 -13.45
C VAL A 118 1.46 -2.60 -12.38
N ILE A 119 2.24 -2.59 -11.31
CA ILE A 119 2.10 -1.70 -10.17
C ILE A 119 3.05 -0.52 -10.31
N GLN A 120 2.53 0.67 -10.10
CA GLN A 120 3.28 1.92 -10.11
C GLN A 120 3.39 2.52 -8.70
N ALA A 121 4.27 3.51 -8.56
CA ALA A 121 4.30 4.32 -7.34
C ALA A 121 2.95 5.01 -7.14
N GLY A 122 2.47 5.03 -5.91
CA GLY A 122 1.15 5.52 -5.49
C GLY A 122 0.07 4.44 -5.44
N ASP A 123 0.25 3.28 -6.09
CA ASP A 123 -0.80 2.25 -6.12
C ASP A 123 -1.01 1.59 -4.75
N GLY A 124 -2.26 1.28 -4.44
CA GLY A 124 -2.69 0.46 -3.30
C GLY A 124 -3.02 -0.96 -3.73
N ILE A 125 -2.66 -1.94 -2.90
CA ILE A 125 -2.92 -3.36 -3.10
C ILE A 125 -3.64 -3.93 -1.87
N ARG A 126 -4.72 -4.68 -2.12
CA ARG A 126 -5.46 -5.42 -1.09
C ARG A 126 -5.55 -6.89 -1.46
N VAL A 127 -5.12 -7.74 -0.53
CA VAL A 127 -5.20 -9.20 -0.63
C VAL A 127 -6.37 -9.68 0.23
N ALA A 128 -7.35 -10.33 -0.39
CA ALA A 128 -8.52 -10.82 0.33
C ALA A 128 -8.17 -11.99 1.29
N GLY A 129 -9.16 -12.44 2.06
CA GLY A 129 -9.02 -13.62 2.90
C GLY A 129 -8.88 -14.89 2.06
N ALA A 130 -7.92 -15.77 2.43
CA ALA A 130 -7.52 -16.92 1.62
C ALA A 130 -7.07 -16.53 0.20
N SER A 131 -6.29 -15.46 0.08
CA SER A 131 -5.68 -15.02 -1.17
C SER A 131 -4.20 -14.74 -0.94
N GLN A 132 -3.42 -14.82 -2.00
CA GLN A 132 -1.98 -14.64 -1.94
C GLN A 132 -1.49 -14.00 -3.23
N ALA A 133 -0.52 -13.11 -3.13
CA ALA A 133 0.09 -12.46 -4.28
C ALA A 133 1.60 -12.35 -4.12
N LEU A 134 2.29 -12.21 -5.24
CA LEU A 134 3.72 -11.97 -5.30
C LEU A 134 3.98 -10.67 -6.06
N LEU A 135 4.65 -9.73 -5.43
CA LEU A 135 5.10 -8.49 -6.04
C LEU A 135 6.59 -8.62 -6.38
N THR A 136 6.94 -8.55 -7.66
CA THR A 136 8.33 -8.64 -8.14
C THR A 136 8.80 -7.29 -8.65
N PHE A 137 9.99 -6.85 -8.24
CA PHE A 137 10.52 -5.53 -8.59
C PHE A 137 11.64 -5.63 -9.63
N LEU A 138 12.70 -6.34 -9.26
CA LEU A 138 13.86 -6.64 -10.11
C LEU A 138 14.34 -8.06 -9.81
N GLU A 139 15.34 -8.53 -10.55
CA GLU A 139 15.88 -9.87 -10.38
C GLU A 139 16.35 -10.13 -8.94
N GLY A 140 15.74 -11.11 -8.28
CA GLY A 140 16.05 -11.50 -6.91
C GLY A 140 15.39 -10.67 -5.81
N THR A 141 14.62 -9.62 -6.15
CA THR A 141 13.89 -8.80 -5.16
C THR A 141 12.38 -8.94 -5.35
N ALA A 142 11.72 -9.55 -4.37
CA ALA A 142 10.29 -9.81 -4.38
C ALA A 142 9.68 -9.76 -2.98
N THR A 143 8.38 -9.47 -2.95
CA THR A 143 7.58 -9.42 -1.74
C THR A 143 6.34 -10.29 -1.91
N GLU A 144 6.18 -11.30 -1.06
CA GLU A 144 4.96 -12.08 -0.95
C GLU A 144 3.96 -11.33 -0.07
N LEU A 145 2.71 -11.21 -0.53
CA LEU A 145 1.60 -10.62 0.21
C LEU A 145 0.64 -11.72 0.63
N ARG A 146 0.49 -11.90 1.95
CA ARG A 146 -0.34 -12.95 2.55
C ARG A 146 -1.82 -12.50 2.67
N PRO A 147 -2.73 -13.41 3.07
CA PRO A 147 -4.14 -13.05 3.27
C PRO A 147 -4.32 -11.85 4.20
N PHE A 148 -5.34 -11.03 3.91
CA PHE A 148 -5.70 -9.84 4.70
C PHE A 148 -4.66 -8.73 4.70
N THR A 149 -3.81 -8.67 3.67
CA THR A 149 -2.78 -7.64 3.53
C THR A 149 -3.29 -6.42 2.78
N GLU A 150 -3.04 -5.25 3.34
CA GLU A 150 -3.23 -3.94 2.69
C GLU A 150 -1.91 -3.17 2.70
N VAL A 151 -1.37 -2.94 1.51
CA VAL A 151 -0.08 -2.30 1.28
C VAL A 151 -0.20 -1.26 0.18
N SER A 152 0.48 -0.13 0.30
CA SER A 152 0.65 0.83 -0.80
C SER A 152 2.11 0.94 -1.22
N VAL A 153 2.35 1.17 -2.51
CA VAL A 153 3.69 1.42 -3.04
C VAL A 153 3.96 2.91 -2.95
N ALA A 154 4.74 3.34 -1.97
CA ALA A 154 5.00 4.76 -1.74
C ALA A 154 5.96 5.35 -2.78
N GLU A 155 7.00 4.60 -3.12
CA GLU A 155 8.05 5.03 -4.04
C GLU A 155 8.61 3.82 -4.79
N LEU A 156 8.87 4.02 -6.09
CA LEU A 156 9.42 2.99 -6.95
C LEU A 156 10.34 3.61 -8.00
N GLU A 157 11.64 3.53 -7.78
CA GLU A 157 12.67 3.98 -8.71
C GLU A 157 13.50 2.77 -9.16
N LEU A 158 13.23 2.25 -10.36
CA LEU A 158 13.87 1.05 -10.91
C LEU A 158 14.70 1.34 -12.19
N LEU A 159 15.30 2.53 -12.27
CA LEU A 159 16.02 3.00 -13.45
C LEU A 159 17.44 2.40 -13.51
N GLU A 160 17.82 1.86 -14.67
CA GLU A 160 19.15 1.29 -14.88
C GLU A 160 20.26 2.35 -14.67
N GLY A 161 21.25 2.02 -13.85
CA GLY A 161 22.36 2.91 -13.53
C GLY A 161 22.01 4.06 -12.58
N GLN A 162 20.81 4.08 -12.01
CA GLN A 162 20.45 4.91 -10.85
C GLN A 162 20.36 4.03 -9.59
N PRO A 163 20.41 4.63 -8.39
CA PRO A 163 20.04 3.93 -7.18
C PRO A 163 18.62 3.38 -7.27
N VAL A 164 18.42 2.15 -6.81
CA VAL A 164 17.11 1.50 -6.72
C VAL A 164 16.45 1.87 -5.40
N VAL A 165 15.25 2.44 -5.46
CA VAL A 165 14.44 2.77 -4.28
C VAL A 165 13.11 2.04 -4.37
N ILE A 166 12.86 1.18 -3.39
CA ILE A 166 11.57 0.48 -3.25
C ILE A 166 11.03 0.82 -1.87
N SER A 167 9.91 1.53 -1.81
CA SER A 167 9.27 1.90 -0.54
C SER A 167 7.82 1.42 -0.50
N LEU A 168 7.50 0.62 0.52
CA LEU A 168 6.20 0.01 0.73
C LEU A 168 5.61 0.45 2.07
N ASP A 169 4.34 0.84 2.08
CA ASP A 169 3.60 1.18 3.30
C ASP A 169 2.62 0.06 3.65
N LEU A 170 2.97 -0.77 4.64
CA LEU A 170 2.12 -1.84 5.14
C LEU A 170 1.19 -1.32 6.24
N GLN A 171 -0.11 -1.32 5.97
CA GLN A 171 -1.14 -0.83 6.89
C GLN A 171 -1.69 -1.94 7.79
N LEU A 172 -1.91 -3.12 7.20
CA LEU A 172 -2.49 -4.29 7.86
C LEU A 172 -2.02 -5.56 7.16
N GLY A 173 -1.94 -6.65 7.92
CA GLY A 173 -1.72 -7.99 7.39
C GLY A 173 -0.25 -8.40 7.48
N GLU A 174 0.19 -9.24 6.55
CA GLU A 174 1.51 -9.84 6.58
C GLU A 174 2.15 -9.86 5.19
N MET A 175 3.44 -9.59 5.16
CA MET A 175 4.26 -9.66 3.96
C MET A 175 5.59 -10.33 4.26
N TRP A 176 6.11 -11.03 3.28
CA TRP A 176 7.45 -11.60 3.32
C TRP A 176 8.33 -10.99 2.25
N ASN A 177 9.50 -10.50 2.64
CA ASN A 177 10.40 -9.79 1.76
C ASN A 177 11.65 -10.62 1.53
N ARG A 178 11.99 -10.82 0.25
CA ARG A 178 13.27 -11.36 -0.17
C ARG A 178 13.96 -10.31 -1.01
N ILE A 179 15.06 -9.77 -0.49
CA ILE A 179 15.81 -8.68 -1.10
C ILE A 179 17.14 -9.25 -1.60
N GLY A 180 17.29 -9.31 -2.92
CA GLY A 180 18.56 -9.67 -3.56
C GLY A 180 19.62 -8.59 -3.32
N SER A 181 20.82 -8.80 -3.87
CA SER A 181 21.88 -7.79 -3.78
C SER A 181 21.47 -6.53 -4.55
N LEU A 182 21.16 -5.44 -3.83
CA LEU A 182 20.90 -4.15 -4.46
C LEU A 182 22.21 -3.41 -4.81
N PRO A 183 22.19 -2.49 -5.79
CA PRO A 183 23.34 -1.62 -6.06
C PRO A 183 23.70 -0.73 -4.85
N PRO A 184 24.90 -0.12 -4.83
CA PRO A 184 25.23 0.89 -3.83
C PRO A 184 24.19 2.01 -3.81
N ASP A 185 23.98 2.60 -2.62
CA ASP A 185 23.01 3.68 -2.38
C ASP A 185 21.55 3.32 -2.72
N SER A 186 21.26 2.04 -2.98
CA SER A 186 19.91 1.52 -3.22
C SER A 186 19.38 0.87 -1.95
N TRP A 187 18.08 0.94 -1.68
CA TRP A 187 17.49 0.31 -0.51
C TRP A 187 16.06 -0.16 -0.77
N HIS A 188 15.66 -1.15 0.02
CA HIS A 188 14.29 -1.58 0.18
C HIS A 188 13.78 -1.12 1.54
N GLU A 189 12.63 -0.45 1.56
CA GLU A 189 12.01 0.08 2.76
C GLU A 189 10.59 -0.45 2.92
N VAL A 190 10.27 -0.91 4.13
CA VAL A 190 8.90 -1.16 4.57
C VAL A 190 8.60 -0.21 5.71
N SER A 191 7.58 0.61 5.54
CA SER A 191 7.04 1.50 6.55
C SER A 191 5.72 0.94 7.09
N THR A 192 5.55 1.05 8.40
CA THR A 192 4.35 0.64 9.14
C THR A 192 3.95 1.76 10.08
N THR A 193 2.79 1.63 10.74
CA THR A 193 2.38 2.62 11.77
C THR A 193 3.38 2.71 12.93
N ALA A 194 4.05 1.61 13.29
CA ALA A 194 4.96 1.57 14.45
C ALA A 194 6.44 1.72 14.11
N ALA A 195 6.86 1.33 12.89
CA ALA A 195 8.27 1.18 12.55
C ALA A 195 8.57 1.47 11.07
N ARG A 196 9.82 1.87 10.82
CA ARG A 196 10.47 1.96 9.51
C ARG A 196 11.56 0.89 9.41
N ILE A 197 11.55 0.10 8.35
CA ILE A 197 12.40 -1.08 8.17
C ILE A 197 13.19 -0.95 6.88
N VAL A 198 14.51 -0.92 6.96
CA VAL A 198 15.40 -0.70 5.80
C VAL A 198 16.33 -1.89 5.61
N SER A 199 16.37 -2.41 4.39
CA SER A 199 17.23 -3.53 4.00
C SER A 199 17.93 -3.29 2.66
N HIS A 200 19.09 -3.95 2.49
CA HIS A 200 19.88 -3.97 1.26
C HIS A 200 20.07 -5.37 0.66
N ALA A 201 20.01 -6.41 1.50
CA ALA A 201 20.20 -7.82 1.12
C ALA A 201 19.77 -8.70 2.31
N SER A 202 18.48 -9.00 2.41
CA SER A 202 17.94 -9.79 3.52
C SER A 202 16.68 -10.55 3.12
N GLU A 203 16.33 -11.52 3.94
CA GLU A 203 15.04 -12.19 3.91
C GLU A 203 14.36 -12.05 5.27
N TYR A 204 13.17 -11.46 5.29
CA TYR A 204 12.47 -11.12 6.54
C TYR A 204 10.95 -11.00 6.35
N GLY A 205 10.23 -11.32 7.42
CA GLY A 205 8.78 -11.15 7.52
C GLY A 205 8.39 -9.89 8.29
N VAL A 206 7.31 -9.25 7.86
CA VAL A 206 6.67 -8.14 8.58
C VAL A 206 5.18 -8.43 8.70
N ALA A 207 4.63 -8.36 9.90
CA ALA A 207 3.20 -8.46 10.15
C ALA A 207 2.71 -7.27 10.99
N VAL A 208 1.58 -6.70 10.59
CA VAL A 208 0.92 -5.59 11.28
C VAL A 208 -0.50 -6.02 11.65
N ASN A 209 -0.80 -5.94 12.94
CA ASN A 209 -2.15 -6.20 13.45
C ASN A 209 -2.92 -4.88 13.69
N ASN A 210 -4.17 -4.96 14.14
CA ASN A 210 -4.89 -3.84 14.74
C ASN A 210 -4.63 -3.88 16.26
N PRO A 211 -4.03 -2.86 16.91
CA PRO A 211 -4.05 -1.43 16.57
C PRO A 211 -2.81 -0.85 15.86
N GLY A 212 -2.01 -1.65 15.17
CA GLY A 212 -0.83 -1.21 14.41
C GLY A 212 0.49 -1.67 15.00
N THR A 213 0.47 -2.69 15.88
CA THR A 213 1.71 -3.31 16.38
C THR A 213 2.37 -4.08 15.25
N THR A 214 3.66 -3.82 15.05
CA THR A 214 4.49 -4.44 14.02
C THR A 214 5.32 -5.58 14.61
N TRP A 215 5.28 -6.73 13.96
CA TRP A 215 6.02 -7.93 14.28
C TRP A 215 7.01 -8.22 13.17
N LEU A 216 8.25 -8.52 13.52
CA LEU A 216 9.31 -8.76 12.57
C LEU A 216 10.03 -10.05 12.88
N THR A 217 10.37 -10.81 11.83
CA THR A 217 11.17 -12.02 11.92
C THR A 217 12.27 -11.96 10.87
N GLY A 218 13.53 -12.09 11.29
CA GLY A 218 14.66 -12.16 10.37
C GLY A 218 14.98 -13.59 9.97
N HIS A 219 15.30 -13.82 8.70
CA HIS A 219 15.67 -15.15 8.18
C HIS A 219 17.09 -15.17 7.63
N GLU A 220 17.42 -14.24 6.75
CA GLU A 220 18.76 -14.08 6.18
C GLU A 220 19.16 -12.61 6.14
N GLY A 221 20.47 -12.32 6.22
CA GLY A 221 20.98 -10.96 6.20
C GLY A 221 20.66 -10.16 7.47
N GLU A 222 20.93 -8.87 7.41
CA GLU A 222 20.66 -7.92 8.50
C GLU A 222 19.70 -6.84 7.98
N THR A 223 18.84 -6.32 8.86
CA THR A 223 17.85 -5.30 8.51
C THR A 223 17.72 -4.28 9.63
N ASP A 224 17.75 -3.00 9.29
CA ASP A 224 17.64 -1.92 10.27
C ASP A 224 16.16 -1.66 10.57
N VAL A 225 15.75 -1.88 11.82
CA VAL A 225 14.39 -1.62 12.29
C VAL A 225 14.40 -0.40 13.19
N THR A 226 13.69 0.65 12.79
CA THR A 226 13.62 1.90 13.55
C THR A 226 12.21 2.17 14.06
N GLY A 227 12.06 2.32 15.38
CA GLY A 227 10.81 2.68 16.06
C GLY A 227 11.08 3.73 17.14
N ALA A 228 10.21 4.73 17.27
CA ALA A 228 10.39 5.86 18.20
C ALA A 228 11.78 6.54 18.16
N GLY A 229 12.42 6.57 16.99
CA GLY A 229 13.76 7.14 16.78
C GLY A 229 14.92 6.27 17.29
N GLN A 230 14.67 5.04 17.72
CA GLN A 230 15.67 4.05 18.09
C GLN A 230 15.75 2.96 17.03
N THR A 231 16.97 2.60 16.65
CA THR A 231 17.26 1.58 15.63
C THR A 231 17.84 0.32 16.28
N VAL A 232 17.28 -0.83 15.93
CA VAL A 232 17.73 -2.17 16.32
C VAL A 232 17.93 -2.99 15.06
N ILE A 233 18.99 -3.79 15.01
CA ILE A 233 19.27 -4.68 13.89
C ILE A 233 18.45 -5.95 14.08
N LEU A 234 17.71 -6.34 13.04
CA LEU A 234 17.04 -7.63 12.91
C LEU A 234 17.96 -8.58 12.14
N GLY A 235 18.52 -9.59 12.81
CA GLY A 235 19.34 -10.62 12.21
C GLY A 235 18.61 -11.95 11.99
N PRO A 236 19.31 -12.97 11.45
CA PRO A 236 18.75 -14.30 11.22
C PRO A 236 18.28 -14.98 12.52
N GLY A 237 17.01 -15.40 12.55
CA GLY A 237 16.40 -16.03 13.72
C GLY A 237 15.92 -15.05 14.80
N ASP A 238 16.23 -13.76 14.66
CA ASP A 238 15.73 -12.74 15.57
C ASP A 238 14.26 -12.46 15.32
N MET A 239 13.62 -12.00 16.39
CA MET A 239 12.23 -11.56 16.36
C MET A 239 12.07 -10.30 17.18
N LEU A 240 11.51 -9.27 16.55
CA LEU A 240 11.29 -7.98 17.16
C LEU A 240 9.80 -7.65 17.16
N VAL A 241 9.38 -6.92 18.20
CA VAL A 241 8.06 -6.32 18.28
C VAL A 241 8.22 -4.81 18.41
N VAL A 242 7.40 -4.07 17.69
CA VAL A 242 7.34 -2.61 17.76
C VAL A 242 5.89 -2.18 17.95
N GLU A 243 5.59 -1.63 19.11
CA GLU A 243 4.30 -0.97 19.35
C GLU A 243 4.34 0.48 18.84
N PRO A 244 3.21 1.05 18.38
CA PRO A 244 3.16 2.45 17.95
C PRO A 244 3.72 3.42 19.00
N GLY A 245 4.73 4.19 18.63
CA GLY A 245 5.39 5.16 19.50
C GLY A 245 6.44 4.58 20.46
N SER A 246 6.74 3.28 20.37
CA SER A 246 7.76 2.60 21.16
C SER A 246 8.98 2.21 20.33
N ALA A 247 10.09 1.95 21.02
CA ALA A 247 11.30 1.41 20.39
C ALA A 247 11.12 -0.09 20.07
N PRO A 248 11.84 -0.63 19.07
CA PRO A 248 11.86 -2.06 18.82
C PRO A 248 12.45 -2.80 20.02
N VAL A 249 11.80 -3.90 20.43
CA VAL A 249 12.27 -4.77 21.52
C VAL A 249 12.30 -6.22 21.05
N PRO A 250 13.27 -7.03 21.52
CA PRO A 250 13.25 -8.47 21.29
C PRO A 250 11.97 -9.10 21.81
N TYR A 251 11.36 -10.00 21.04
CA TYR A 251 10.09 -10.64 21.40
C TYR A 251 10.16 -11.34 22.77
N GLU A 252 11.30 -11.95 23.11
CA GLU A 252 11.51 -12.64 24.39
C GLU A 252 11.39 -11.72 25.62
N GLU A 253 11.65 -10.42 25.45
CA GLU A 253 11.55 -9.44 26.53
C GLU A 253 10.11 -9.01 26.80
N VAL A 254 9.19 -9.30 25.88
CA VAL A 254 7.78 -8.92 26.01
C VAL A 254 7.03 -10.01 26.77
N ALA A 255 7.12 -9.96 28.11
CA ALA A 255 6.53 -10.94 29.03
C ALA A 255 4.99 -11.12 28.93
N MET A 256 4.31 -10.32 28.11
CA MET A 256 2.86 -10.37 27.86
C MET A 256 2.48 -10.15 26.39
N ALA A 257 3.43 -10.31 25.45
CA ALA A 257 3.07 -10.19 24.04
C ALA A 257 2.05 -11.29 23.67
N PRO A 258 1.01 -10.96 22.87
CA PRO A 258 0.14 -11.99 22.35
C PRO A 258 1.00 -13.02 21.62
N SER A 259 0.63 -14.30 21.69
CA SER A 259 1.34 -15.33 20.94
C SER A 259 1.44 -14.88 19.49
N PRO A 260 2.62 -15.01 18.87
CA PRO A 260 2.79 -14.63 17.48
C PRO A 260 1.73 -15.31 16.61
N PRO A 261 1.25 -14.65 15.54
CA PRO A 261 0.21 -15.22 14.70
C PRO A 261 0.58 -16.65 14.31
N ALA A 262 -0.32 -17.58 14.65
CA ALA A 262 -0.10 -19.00 14.39
C ALA A 262 0.03 -19.17 12.87
N GLN A 263 1.15 -19.80 12.44
CA GLN A 263 1.64 -19.94 11.05
C GLN A 263 2.72 -18.93 10.63
N TRP A 264 3.80 -18.88 11.40
CA TRP A 264 5.13 -18.55 10.88
C TRP A 264 5.87 -19.86 10.55
N SER A 265 5.48 -20.53 9.46
CA SER A 265 6.28 -21.63 8.91
C SER A 265 6.73 -21.24 7.51
N ILE A 266 8.04 -21.38 7.30
CA ILE A 266 8.80 -21.01 6.10
C ILE A 266 8.42 -21.87 4.87
N ASP A 267 7.51 -22.83 5.02
CA ASP A 267 7.17 -23.79 3.96
C ASP A 267 6.51 -23.13 2.73
N SER A 268 5.96 -21.91 2.83
CA SER A 268 5.44 -21.19 1.65
C SER A 268 6.50 -20.54 0.78
N LEU A 269 7.71 -20.29 1.30
CA LEU A 269 8.80 -19.61 0.58
C LEU A 269 9.77 -20.56 -0.11
N ASN A 270 9.61 -21.87 0.15
CA ASN A 270 10.15 -22.93 -0.69
C ASN A 270 9.35 -23.11 -1.99
N TYR A 271 8.57 -22.10 -2.41
CA TYR A 271 8.34 -21.90 -3.84
C TYR A 271 9.68 -21.51 -4.46
N THR A 272 10.52 -22.50 -4.71
CA THR A 272 11.70 -22.33 -5.52
C THR A 272 11.24 -21.70 -6.83
N LEU A 273 11.71 -20.47 -7.08
CA LEU A 273 11.74 -19.82 -8.39
C LEU A 273 12.52 -20.67 -9.43
N GLU A 274 12.88 -21.91 -9.13
CA GLU A 274 13.42 -22.92 -10.05
C GLU A 274 12.33 -23.51 -10.98
N GLY A 275 11.04 -23.20 -10.75
CA GLY A 275 9.93 -23.66 -11.59
C GLY A 275 9.15 -22.57 -12.34
N VAL A 276 9.36 -21.29 -12.00
CA VAL A 276 8.83 -20.17 -12.77
C VAL A 276 9.94 -19.76 -13.72
N ASP A 277 9.85 -20.17 -14.98
CA ASP A 277 10.66 -19.57 -16.04
C ASP A 277 10.35 -18.07 -16.03
N LEU A 278 11.19 -17.27 -15.35
CA LEU A 278 11.13 -15.83 -15.42
C LEU A 278 11.21 -15.48 -16.90
N PRO A 279 10.16 -14.88 -17.50
CA PRO A 279 10.18 -14.57 -18.91
C PRO A 279 11.41 -13.70 -19.15
N THR A 280 12.33 -14.21 -19.97
CA THR A 280 13.45 -13.43 -20.45
C THR A 280 12.86 -12.32 -21.30
N PHE A 281 12.64 -11.14 -20.71
CA PHE A 281 12.12 -9.98 -21.42
C PHE A 281 13.17 -9.45 -22.39
N LEU A 282 13.28 -10.11 -23.54
CA LEU A 282 13.89 -9.54 -24.74
C LEU A 282 12.83 -8.78 -25.52
N ASN A 283 12.69 -7.48 -25.23
CA ASN A 283 12.29 -6.44 -26.19
C ASN A 283 11.09 -6.75 -27.10
N GLU A 284 9.95 -7.23 -26.59
CA GLU A 284 8.70 -7.19 -27.36
C GLU A 284 7.94 -5.88 -27.08
N PRO A 285 7.61 -5.08 -28.11
CA PRO A 285 6.87 -3.84 -27.94
C PRO A 285 5.42 -4.12 -27.52
N LEU A 286 4.99 -3.51 -26.41
CA LEU A 286 3.63 -3.60 -25.86
C LEU A 286 2.54 -3.25 -26.92
N PRO A 287 1.40 -3.95 -26.93
CA PRO A 287 0.25 -3.56 -27.75
C PRO A 287 -0.37 -2.25 -27.26
N THR A 288 -0.53 -1.30 -28.18
CA THR A 288 -1.17 0.00 -27.94
C THR A 288 -2.68 -0.16 -27.73
N SER A 289 -3.16 -0.13 -26.49
CA SER A 289 -4.60 -0.02 -26.22
C SER A 289 -5.04 1.45 -26.26
N THR A 290 -5.97 1.77 -27.16
CA THR A 290 -6.63 3.08 -27.25
C THR A 290 -7.85 3.10 -26.31
N PRO A 291 -7.91 3.97 -25.28
CA PRO A 291 -9.12 4.11 -24.49
C PRO A 291 -10.14 5.01 -25.22
N THR A 292 -11.35 4.48 -25.46
CA THR A 292 -12.54 5.26 -25.82
C THR A 292 -13.45 5.30 -24.61
N ALA A 293 -13.56 6.46 -23.95
CA ALA A 293 -14.58 6.69 -22.93
C ALA A 293 -15.28 8.05 -23.17
N THR A 294 -16.55 7.96 -23.54
CA THR A 294 -17.47 9.10 -23.66
C THR A 294 -18.01 9.44 -22.27
N ARG A 295 -17.69 10.64 -21.77
CA ARG A 295 -18.32 11.22 -20.58
C ARG A 295 -19.65 11.89 -20.96
N GLU A 296 -20.72 11.57 -20.23
CA GLU A 296 -21.93 12.39 -20.14
C GLU A 296 -22.19 12.70 -18.67
N ALA A 297 -22.16 13.99 -18.32
CA ALA A 297 -22.36 14.49 -16.96
C ALA A 297 -23.69 15.24 -16.89
N THR A 298 -24.53 14.90 -15.91
CA THR A 298 -25.65 15.75 -15.49
C THR A 298 -25.68 15.80 -13.96
N ARG A 299 -25.39 16.98 -13.39
CA ARG A 299 -25.59 17.28 -11.96
C ARG A 299 -26.87 18.07 -11.78
N THR A 300 -27.59 17.82 -10.69
CA THR A 300 -28.58 18.74 -10.11
C THR A 300 -28.31 18.83 -8.60
N PRO A 301 -28.09 20.02 -8.02
CA PRO A 301 -27.90 20.14 -6.58
C PRO A 301 -29.26 20.35 -5.88
N THR A 302 -29.45 19.70 -4.73
CA THR A 302 -30.50 20.07 -3.76
C THR A 302 -29.84 20.15 -2.40
N ALA A 303 -29.86 21.35 -1.81
CA ALA A 303 -29.40 21.60 -0.45
C ALA A 303 -30.49 21.21 0.56
N THR A 304 -30.11 20.61 1.69
CA THR A 304 -30.98 20.53 2.88
C THR A 304 -30.12 20.60 4.14
N SER A 305 -30.59 21.42 5.08
CA SER A 305 -29.88 21.92 6.25
C SER A 305 -29.72 20.93 7.39
N THR A 306 -28.57 21.07 8.06
CA THR A 306 -28.17 20.56 9.37
C THR A 306 -29.20 20.79 10.49
N ALA A 307 -29.48 19.73 11.26
CA ALA A 307 -30.02 19.83 12.62
C ALA A 307 -29.14 19.01 13.58
N THR A 308 -28.76 19.64 14.70
CA THR A 308 -27.98 19.07 15.79
C THR A 308 -28.85 18.14 16.66
N PRO A 309 -28.53 16.85 16.85
CA PRO A 309 -29.31 15.99 17.72
C PRO A 309 -28.85 16.06 19.18
N THR A 310 -29.83 16.24 20.07
CA THR A 310 -29.74 16.03 21.51
C THR A 310 -29.73 14.54 21.82
N ALA A 311 -28.73 14.05 22.57
CA ALA A 311 -28.59 12.64 22.91
C ALA A 311 -29.72 12.16 23.84
N THR A 312 -30.69 11.46 23.26
CA THR A 312 -31.65 10.60 23.98
C THR A 312 -31.06 9.20 23.98
N ALA A 313 -30.96 8.55 25.13
CA ALA A 313 -30.49 7.17 25.25
C ALA A 313 -31.45 6.21 24.52
N THR A 314 -31.18 5.95 23.25
CA THR A 314 -31.96 5.05 22.40
C THR A 314 -31.78 3.62 22.91
N ARG A 315 -32.89 2.95 23.27
CA ARG A 315 -32.87 1.49 23.43
C ARG A 315 -32.51 0.91 22.06
N ILE A 316 -31.34 0.28 21.97
CA ILE A 316 -30.92 -0.47 20.79
C ILE A 316 -31.82 -1.71 20.73
N ASN A 317 -32.76 -1.74 19.78
CA ASN A 317 -33.52 -2.94 19.48
C ASN A 317 -32.58 -3.91 18.78
N CYS A 318 -32.50 -5.15 19.29
CA CYS A 318 -31.72 -6.20 18.63
C CYS A 318 -32.20 -6.37 17.18
N PRO A 319 -31.30 -6.43 16.19
CA PRO A 319 -31.69 -6.81 14.83
C PRO A 319 -32.29 -8.21 14.85
N THR A 320 -33.28 -8.45 13.97
CA THR A 320 -33.84 -9.79 13.78
C THR A 320 -32.81 -10.61 13.01
N LEU A 321 -32.05 -11.45 13.72
CA LEU A 321 -31.13 -12.39 13.13
C LEU A 321 -31.91 -13.64 12.70
N THR A 322 -31.94 -13.90 11.39
CA THR A 322 -32.46 -15.18 10.86
C THR A 322 -31.25 -16.07 10.57
N ILE A 323 -31.20 -17.22 11.23
CA ILE A 323 -30.13 -18.21 11.06
C ILE A 323 -30.63 -19.28 10.10
N ASN A 324 -30.04 -19.34 8.91
CA ASN A 324 -30.48 -20.24 7.85
C ASN A 324 -29.78 -21.63 7.97
N ALA A 325 -30.24 -22.46 8.91
CA ALA A 325 -29.95 -23.92 8.99
C ALA A 325 -28.45 -24.34 9.13
N PRO A 326 -28.13 -25.59 9.54
CA PRO A 326 -26.91 -25.84 10.31
C PRO A 326 -25.67 -25.94 9.43
N SER A 327 -24.60 -25.29 9.90
CA SER A 327 -23.26 -25.50 9.40
C SER A 327 -22.81 -26.93 9.71
N THR A 328 -22.46 -27.68 8.67
CA THR A 328 -21.77 -28.95 8.86
C THR A 328 -20.41 -28.64 9.45
N ALA A 329 -20.16 -29.10 10.68
CA ALA A 329 -18.84 -29.03 11.30
C ALA A 329 -17.86 -29.77 10.39
N HIS A 330 -16.85 -29.06 9.87
CA HIS A 330 -15.72 -29.75 9.27
C HIS A 330 -14.95 -30.48 10.40
N PRO A 331 -14.31 -31.64 10.18
CA PRO A 331 -13.43 -32.33 11.15
C PRO A 331 -12.33 -31.45 11.81
N ARG A 332 -12.12 -30.22 11.33
CA ARG A 332 -11.18 -29.23 11.92
C ARG A 332 -11.83 -28.22 12.86
N GLY A 333 -13.10 -28.42 13.25
CA GLY A 333 -13.78 -27.56 14.22
C GLY A 333 -14.10 -26.16 13.72
N VAL A 334 -14.17 -25.96 12.39
CA VAL A 334 -14.58 -24.70 11.75
C VAL A 334 -16.06 -24.75 11.43
N PHE A 335 -16.81 -23.77 11.93
CA PHE A 335 -18.25 -23.62 11.67
C PHE A 335 -18.48 -22.35 10.86
N GLY A 336 -19.12 -22.49 9.69
CA GLY A 336 -19.55 -21.35 8.87
C GLY A 336 -20.93 -20.89 9.26
N MET A 337 -21.08 -19.69 9.82
CA MET A 337 -22.41 -19.14 10.14
C MET A 337 -22.88 -18.23 9.02
N GLU A 338 -24.14 -18.29 8.62
CA GLU A 338 -24.74 -17.34 7.69
C GLU A 338 -25.86 -16.58 8.39
N TRP A 339 -25.81 -15.25 8.37
CA TRP A 339 -26.91 -14.43 8.88
C TRP A 339 -27.29 -13.31 7.93
N ASP A 340 -28.61 -13.13 7.81
CA ASP A 340 -29.20 -11.97 7.16
C ASP A 340 -29.16 -10.77 8.11
N ALA A 341 -28.49 -9.69 7.71
CA ALA A 341 -28.62 -8.40 8.37
C ALA A 341 -29.97 -7.75 7.98
N ILE A 342 -31.10 -8.32 8.45
CA ILE A 342 -32.43 -7.72 8.25
C ILE A 342 -32.66 -6.69 9.36
N GLY A 343 -32.13 -5.48 9.19
CA GLY A 343 -32.31 -4.43 10.18
C GLY A 343 -31.54 -3.14 9.91
N ALA A 344 -31.78 -2.15 10.77
CA ALA A 344 -31.06 -0.89 10.77
C ALA A 344 -29.54 -1.13 10.85
N PRO A 345 -28.71 -0.30 10.20
CA PRO A 345 -27.26 -0.45 10.22
C PRO A 345 -26.73 -0.46 11.66
N ILE A 346 -25.72 -1.31 11.90
CA ILE A 346 -25.01 -1.39 13.18
C ILE A 346 -24.45 0.01 13.48
N PRO A 347 -24.67 0.56 14.69
CA PRO A 347 -24.10 1.86 15.02
C PRO A 347 -22.57 1.84 14.89
N PRO A 348 -21.94 2.94 14.42
CA PRO A 348 -20.49 3.04 14.37
C PRO A 348 -19.86 2.72 15.73
N GLY A 349 -18.79 1.92 15.72
CA GLY A 349 -18.10 1.46 16.93
C GLY A 349 -18.69 0.19 17.55
N TRP A 350 -19.80 -0.35 17.04
CA TRP A 350 -20.30 -1.64 17.50
C TRP A 350 -19.88 -2.77 16.56
N GLY A 351 -19.52 -3.91 17.12
CA GLY A 351 -19.25 -5.16 16.42
C GLY A 351 -20.16 -6.29 16.92
N PHE A 352 -20.05 -7.44 16.25
CA PHE A 352 -20.63 -8.68 16.74
C PHE A 352 -19.57 -9.52 17.43
N ALA A 353 -19.96 -10.19 18.50
CA ALA A 353 -19.21 -11.27 19.12
C ALA A 353 -20.09 -12.51 19.17
N LEU A 354 -19.50 -13.67 18.95
CA LEU A 354 -20.13 -14.95 19.17
C LEU A 354 -19.67 -15.50 20.50
N GLU A 355 -20.59 -16.08 21.25
CA GLU A 355 -20.26 -16.70 22.53
C GLU A 355 -20.77 -18.15 22.55
N PHE A 356 -19.98 -19.06 23.13
CA PHE A 356 -20.27 -20.49 23.29
C PHE A 356 -20.40 -20.89 24.76
N SER A 357 -21.26 -21.85 25.08
CA SER A 357 -21.33 -22.48 26.40
C SER A 357 -21.85 -23.92 26.29
N GLN A 358 -21.47 -24.81 27.22
CA GLN A 358 -22.07 -26.14 27.32
C GLN A 358 -23.41 -26.14 28.06
N ASP A 359 -23.74 -25.04 28.75
CA ASP A 359 -24.99 -24.84 29.48
C ASP A 359 -25.77 -23.67 28.83
N PRO A 360 -27.01 -23.88 28.36
CA PRO A 360 -27.81 -22.82 27.76
C PRO A 360 -28.36 -21.83 28.80
N SER A 361 -28.11 -22.06 30.09
CA SER A 361 -28.69 -21.22 31.14
C SER A 361 -28.22 -19.76 31.02
N PRO A 362 -29.07 -18.78 31.39
CA PRO A 362 -28.70 -17.37 31.39
C PRO A 362 -27.51 -17.04 32.31
N GLN A 363 -27.18 -17.94 33.25
CA GLN A 363 -26.10 -17.80 34.23
C GLN A 363 -24.84 -18.58 33.85
N ALA A 364 -24.87 -19.33 32.75
CA ALA A 364 -23.73 -20.11 32.31
C ALA A 364 -22.51 -19.24 32.02
N ALA A 365 -21.32 -19.80 32.16
CA ALA A 365 -20.11 -19.16 31.68
C ALA A 365 -20.08 -19.25 30.14
N TRP A 366 -20.17 -18.09 29.50
CA TRP A 366 -20.12 -17.95 28.05
C TRP A 366 -18.70 -17.55 27.63
N GLN A 367 -18.09 -18.32 26.73
CA GLN A 367 -16.77 -18.07 26.19
C GLN A 367 -16.89 -17.39 24.85
N ARG A 368 -16.14 -16.30 24.63
CA ARG A 368 -16.15 -15.60 23.35
C ARG A 368 -15.41 -16.41 22.29
N ALA A 369 -16.08 -16.67 21.19
CA ALA A 369 -15.48 -17.24 19.99
C ALA A 369 -14.45 -16.27 19.42
N GLN A 370 -13.31 -16.78 19.01
CA GLN A 370 -12.46 -16.07 18.06
C GLN A 370 -12.92 -16.46 16.65
N ALA A 371 -13.27 -15.44 15.86
CA ALA A 371 -13.52 -15.63 14.44
C ALA A 371 -12.19 -15.55 13.72
N ASP A 372 -11.87 -16.59 12.97
CA ASP A 372 -10.71 -16.61 12.08
C ASP A 372 -10.95 -15.72 10.88
N ARG A 373 -12.21 -15.66 10.43
CA ARG A 373 -12.62 -14.88 9.27
C ARG A 373 -14.06 -14.40 9.43
N ILE A 374 -14.32 -13.14 9.09
CA ILE A 374 -15.67 -12.59 8.90
C ILE A 374 -15.71 -11.97 7.50
N TYR A 375 -16.66 -12.35 6.67
CA TYR A 375 -16.75 -11.93 5.27
C TYR A 375 -18.21 -11.82 4.81
N GLN A 376 -18.45 -11.15 3.69
CA GLN A 376 -19.78 -11.03 3.11
C GLN A 376 -19.86 -11.83 1.81
N GLU A 377 -20.84 -12.70 1.68
CA GLU A 377 -21.04 -13.53 0.49
C GLU A 377 -22.55 -13.66 0.20
N GLY A 378 -22.97 -13.39 -1.03
CA GLY A 378 -24.38 -13.53 -1.42
C GLY A 378 -25.35 -12.55 -0.73
N GLY A 379 -24.85 -11.47 -0.12
CA GLY A 379 -25.66 -10.54 0.69
C GLY A 379 -25.79 -10.94 2.16
N HIS A 380 -25.22 -12.08 2.53
CA HIS A 380 -25.17 -12.57 3.90
C HIS A 380 -23.80 -12.32 4.50
N TRP A 381 -23.75 -12.12 5.81
CA TRP A 381 -22.49 -12.14 6.54
C TRP A 381 -22.16 -13.56 6.95
N LYS A 382 -20.90 -13.93 6.77
CA LYS A 382 -20.33 -15.22 7.11
C LYS A 382 -19.19 -15.08 8.10
N ALA A 383 -19.09 -16.03 9.02
CA ALA A 383 -17.96 -16.14 9.92
C ALA A 383 -17.47 -17.59 10.01
N ASP A 384 -16.15 -17.75 9.95
CA ASP A 384 -15.45 -19.00 10.26
C ASP A 384 -14.94 -18.93 11.69
N LEU A 385 -15.26 -19.94 12.48
CA LEU A 385 -15.04 -19.93 13.92
C LEU A 385 -14.36 -21.23 14.35
N HIS A 386 -13.32 -21.13 15.17
CA HIS A 386 -12.84 -22.26 15.94
C HIS A 386 -13.81 -22.56 17.08
N GLY A 387 -14.52 -23.68 16.96
CA GLY A 387 -15.36 -24.19 18.02
C GLY A 387 -14.54 -24.80 19.17
N PRO A 388 -15.09 -24.82 20.40
CA PRO A 388 -14.44 -25.42 21.56
C PRO A 388 -14.50 -26.97 21.53
N GLY A 389 -13.82 -27.60 20.56
CA GLY A 389 -13.67 -29.05 20.49
C GLY A 389 -14.98 -29.86 20.41
N PRO A 390 -14.90 -31.20 20.49
CA PRO A 390 -16.06 -32.09 20.36
C PRO A 390 -16.98 -31.98 21.59
N GLY A 391 -18.30 -31.94 21.36
CA GLY A 391 -19.30 -31.83 22.43
C GLY A 391 -20.63 -31.21 22.01
N HIS A 392 -21.53 -31.08 22.97
CA HIS A 392 -22.76 -30.30 22.83
C HIS A 392 -22.48 -28.87 23.26
N TRP A 393 -22.63 -27.95 22.34
CA TRP A 393 -22.35 -26.54 22.56
C TRP A 393 -23.57 -25.71 22.19
N TYR A 394 -23.87 -24.75 23.04
CA TYR A 394 -24.82 -23.69 22.75
C TYR A 394 -24.06 -22.46 22.31
N TRP A 395 -24.62 -21.71 21.38
CA TRP A 395 -24.05 -20.44 20.94
C TRP A 395 -25.09 -19.33 20.90
N ARG A 396 -24.61 -18.09 20.98
CA ARG A 396 -25.43 -16.88 20.85
C ARG A 396 -24.64 -15.74 20.21
N VAL A 397 -25.36 -14.83 19.53
CA VAL A 397 -24.79 -13.60 18.96
C VAL A 397 -24.94 -12.46 19.95
N CYS A 398 -23.88 -11.68 20.14
CA CYS A 398 -23.88 -10.52 20.99
C CYS A 398 -23.37 -9.28 20.28
N LEU A 399 -23.97 -8.14 20.60
CA LEU A 399 -23.49 -6.83 20.20
C LEU A 399 -22.47 -6.36 21.23
N VAL A 400 -21.29 -5.96 20.77
CA VAL A 400 -20.19 -5.44 21.60
C VAL A 400 -19.82 -4.04 21.13
N SER A 401 -19.64 -3.11 22.06
CA SER A 401 -19.25 -1.73 21.73
C SER A 401 -17.74 -1.54 21.57
N GLU A 402 -16.93 -2.52 21.99
CA GLU A 402 -15.46 -2.57 21.94
C GLU A 402 -15.02 -4.05 22.08
N PRO A 403 -13.82 -4.47 21.61
CA PRO A 403 -13.35 -5.85 21.70
C PRO A 403 -13.27 -6.41 23.13
N THR A 404 -13.29 -5.56 24.16
CA THR A 404 -13.33 -5.96 25.59
C THR A 404 -14.58 -5.45 26.33
N GLY A 405 -15.50 -4.78 25.63
CA GLY A 405 -16.69 -4.16 26.22
C GLY A 405 -17.76 -5.16 26.64
N PRO A 406 -18.74 -4.72 27.46
CA PRO A 406 -19.87 -5.54 27.88
C PRO A 406 -20.70 -5.97 26.67
N SER A 407 -20.91 -7.28 26.52
CA SER A 407 -21.73 -7.84 25.46
C SER A 407 -23.22 -7.76 25.82
N ARG A 408 -24.05 -7.36 24.86
CA ARG A 408 -25.52 -7.55 24.93
C ARG A 408 -25.92 -8.60 23.93
N CYS A 409 -26.26 -9.79 24.43
CA CYS A 409 -26.60 -10.92 23.59
C CYS A 409 -28.06 -10.84 23.15
N CYS A 410 -28.28 -11.08 21.85
CA CYS A 410 -29.56 -11.03 21.20
C CYS A 410 -29.97 -12.45 20.80
N GLY A 411 -31.17 -12.88 21.20
CA GLY A 411 -31.73 -14.18 20.83
C GLY A 411 -31.60 -15.28 21.88
N GLU A 412 -32.27 -16.41 21.62
CA GLU A 412 -32.15 -17.63 22.43
C GLU A 412 -30.91 -18.42 22.01
N PRO A 413 -30.23 -19.12 22.94
CA PRO A 413 -29.14 -20.02 22.59
C PRO A 413 -29.55 -21.12 21.61
N HIS A 414 -28.70 -21.38 20.61
CA HIS A 414 -28.91 -22.46 19.65
C HIS A 414 -27.94 -23.62 19.93
N LEU A 415 -28.42 -24.86 19.87
CA LEU A 415 -27.62 -26.07 20.07
C LEU A 415 -26.87 -26.47 18.79
N ILE A 416 -25.57 -26.73 18.93
CA ILE A 416 -24.68 -27.36 17.95
C ILE A 416 -24.22 -28.70 18.54
N MET A 417 -24.33 -29.76 17.75
CA MET A 417 -23.71 -31.05 18.06
C MET A 417 -22.44 -31.17 17.23
N HIS A 418 -21.28 -31.18 17.88
CA HIS A 418 -20.03 -31.55 17.21
C HIS A 418 -19.88 -33.07 17.36
N GLU A 419 -20.15 -33.80 16.28
CA GLU A 419 -19.86 -35.23 16.24
C GLU A 419 -18.36 -35.42 16.41
N ARG A 420 -17.99 -36.38 17.27
CA ARG A 420 -16.60 -36.76 17.45
C ARG A 420 -16.21 -37.47 16.15
N ASP A 421 -15.07 -37.09 15.54
CA ASP A 421 -14.55 -37.82 14.38
C ASP A 421 -14.61 -39.31 14.70
N GLU A 422 -15.33 -40.07 13.88
CA GLU A 422 -15.33 -41.52 13.99
C GLU A 422 -13.86 -41.94 13.89
N GLU A 423 -13.34 -42.47 14.99
CA GLU A 423 -11.97 -42.95 15.10
C GLU A 423 -11.76 -43.89 13.91
N PRO A 424 -10.77 -43.63 13.03
CA PRO A 424 -10.64 -44.36 11.78
C PRO A 424 -10.64 -45.84 12.11
N GLU A 425 -11.58 -46.60 11.54
CA GLU A 425 -11.70 -48.04 11.81
C GLU A 425 -10.28 -48.65 11.73
N PRO A 426 -9.89 -49.45 12.73
CA PRO A 426 -8.55 -49.99 12.80
C PRO A 426 -8.25 -50.68 11.47
N ARG A 427 -7.27 -50.14 10.75
CA ARG A 427 -6.81 -50.69 9.47
C ARG A 427 -6.54 -52.17 9.70
N ASP A 428 -7.30 -53.04 9.02
CA ASP A 428 -7.11 -54.49 9.07
C ASP A 428 -5.61 -54.80 8.95
N GLU A 429 -5.09 -55.57 9.91
CA GLU A 429 -3.70 -55.98 9.96
C GLU A 429 -3.28 -56.55 8.59
N PRO A 430 -2.09 -56.20 8.06
CA PRO A 430 -1.65 -56.75 6.79
C PRO A 430 -1.55 -58.27 6.89
N GLU A 431 -2.31 -58.98 6.05
CA GLU A 431 -2.27 -60.44 5.92
C GLU A 431 -0.82 -60.92 5.82
N GLU A 432 -0.43 -61.85 6.71
CA GLU A 432 0.89 -62.46 6.70
C GLU A 432 1.22 -63.04 5.31
N PRO A 433 2.41 -62.76 4.74
CA PRO A 433 2.81 -63.35 3.48
C PRO A 433 2.98 -64.86 3.65
N GLY A 434 2.05 -65.62 3.05
CA GLY A 434 2.10 -67.08 3.01
C GLY A 434 3.41 -67.62 2.41
N PRO A 435 3.86 -68.83 2.82
CA PRO A 435 5.15 -69.37 2.41
C PRO A 435 5.22 -69.57 0.89
N SER A 436 6.21 -68.92 0.29
CA SER A 436 6.54 -69.03 -1.14
C SER A 436 6.88 -70.47 -1.53
N PRO A 437 6.19 -71.09 -2.51
CA PRO A 437 6.66 -72.29 -3.16
C PRO A 437 7.66 -71.92 -4.27
N TYR A 438 8.52 -72.87 -4.65
CA TYR A 438 9.59 -72.81 -5.67
C TYR A 438 11.01 -72.50 -5.11
N VAL A 439 11.87 -73.50 -4.81
CA VAL A 439 12.59 -74.49 -5.69
C VAL A 439 13.72 -73.79 -6.47
N TYR A 440 15.02 -74.13 -6.41
CA TYR A 440 15.78 -75.39 -6.29
C TYR A 440 17.07 -75.21 -5.49
#